data_AF-A0A3M7BAZ7-F1
#
_entry.id   AF-A0A3M7BAZ7-F1
#
_cell.length_a   1.000
_cell.length_b   1.000
_cell.length_c   1.000
_cell.angle_alpha   90.00
_cell.angle_beta   90.00
_cell.angle_gamma   90.00
#
_symmetry.space_group_name_H-M   'P 1'
#
loop_
_entity.id
_entity.type
_entity.pdbx_description
1 polymer ?
#
loop_
_entity_poly.entity_id
_entity_poly.type
_entity_poly.pdbx_seq_one_letter_code
_entity_poly.pdbx_strand_id
1 'polypeptide(L)'
;ETAEDVFALWSPNDVRNLTINHAADRPPPGTQIAPKKNLETLMYTCIGRLHALQTRRCYSDPHQPITSEVLNCIRILTRLLPYIYEADHLQDWEDTFFWKPRKHTQVWDRKRERMGPYFDGLTNKRYSVSSEKEDSVPDADAGGDGGPEDPAVKVIGPPLGEQLIDILMGYMFFPGFTLPKRVNAEGLPELKIHYNIWNSGIGCRQSAGMTKENERNAVEVMRLLVSLCSKQLYMSAHVVADRDARPLSYLTTYPEKQVVLSVLCSLMNTVLKYNPATWRVPIDFSIDGDPKAKLVNLSLQFLLLLILYPDTADESNQFRRSLSRLHRVEDFQFIQQGLTTVLTQPVSGLPSYLPGRQVPWAPETLVFFWELLQVNKRFRAFIIETDRAHDFVVLVLYYAMSVKDEPTKQGIVRMCVLILQTMSVEPHFGDRLNKAFVGQETLPSVLRIQNFHGSYADFLITSVHSLMTTTGGRLESIYPALLAIIGNVAPYCKNLQRATSSKLLDLFVQMSSPKFLLEKETNHTMLQLLLRAMNAILEHQFEDAGA
;
A
#
# COMPACT_ATOMS: atom_id res chain seq x y z
N GLU A 1 -23.80 2.82 15.36
CA GLU A 1 -23.62 3.49 14.05
C GLU A 1 -22.47 2.86 13.27
N THR A 2 -22.82 1.96 12.35
CA THR A 2 -21.91 1.31 11.40
C THR A 2 -21.73 2.21 10.15
N ALA A 3 -20.80 1.85 9.26
CA ALA A 3 -20.71 2.50 7.96
C ALA A 3 -21.99 2.28 7.12
N GLU A 4 -22.66 1.14 7.30
CA GLU A 4 -23.92 0.82 6.63
C GLU A 4 -25.04 1.77 7.04
N ASP A 5 -25.08 2.23 8.30
CA ASP A 5 -26.06 3.21 8.76
C ASP A 5 -25.91 4.54 8.00
N VAL A 6 -24.67 4.99 7.75
CA VAL A 6 -24.39 6.19 6.95
C VAL A 6 -24.71 5.96 5.47
N PHE A 7 -24.43 4.77 4.96
CA PHE A 7 -24.71 4.42 3.56
C PHE A 7 -26.20 4.16 3.28
N ALA A 8 -26.99 3.87 4.31
CA ALA A 8 -28.45 3.81 4.21
C ALA A 8 -29.07 5.21 4.08
N LEU A 9 -28.40 6.27 4.57
CA LEU A 9 -28.90 7.64 4.45
C LEU A 9 -28.91 8.15 3.00
N TRP A 10 -27.98 7.69 2.16
CA TRP A 10 -27.92 8.06 0.75
C TRP A 10 -27.82 6.83 -0.13
N SER A 11 -28.81 6.66 -1.01
CA SER A 11 -28.73 5.59 -2.01
C SER A 11 -27.59 5.86 -3.00
N PRO A 12 -27.04 4.81 -3.65
CA PRO A 12 -26.09 4.97 -4.76
C PRO A 12 -26.60 5.94 -5.85
N ASN A 13 -27.91 5.96 -6.08
CA ASN A 13 -28.54 6.85 -7.05
C ASN A 13 -28.50 8.31 -6.59
N ASP A 14 -28.67 8.58 -5.30
CA ASP A 14 -28.58 9.94 -4.75
C ASP A 14 -27.16 10.50 -4.91
N VAL A 15 -26.15 9.68 -4.60
CA VAL A 15 -24.74 10.07 -4.80
C VAL A 15 -24.44 10.30 -6.28
N ARG A 16 -24.93 9.44 -7.18
CA ARG A 16 -24.78 9.62 -8.63
C ARG A 16 -25.52 10.86 -9.15
N ASN A 17 -26.66 11.20 -8.55
CA ASN A 17 -27.40 12.42 -8.89
C ASN A 17 -26.68 13.69 -8.45
N LEU A 18 -25.73 13.63 -7.52
CA LEU A 18 -24.87 14.75 -7.15
C LEU A 18 -23.74 14.97 -8.18
N THR A 19 -23.34 13.93 -8.90
CA THR A 19 -22.28 13.96 -9.92
C THR A 19 -22.82 14.15 -11.35
N ILE A 20 -24.12 13.96 -11.58
CA ILE A 20 -24.78 14.13 -12.90
C ILE A 20 -25.57 15.44 -12.98
N ASN A 21 -25.42 16.14 -14.10
CA ASN A 21 -26.33 17.21 -14.55
C ASN A 21 -27.31 16.65 -15.59
N HIS A 22 -28.62 16.93 -15.48
CA HIS A 22 -29.63 16.36 -16.37
C HIS A 22 -29.43 16.77 -17.84
N ALA A 23 -29.81 15.91 -18.78
CA ALA A 23 -29.65 16.13 -20.22
C ALA A 23 -30.34 17.40 -20.76
N ALA A 24 -31.39 17.89 -20.09
CA ALA A 24 -32.09 19.12 -20.44
C ALA A 24 -31.29 20.40 -20.13
N ASP A 25 -30.31 20.32 -19.22
CA ASP A 25 -29.46 21.44 -18.78
C ASP A 25 -28.01 21.31 -19.31
N ARG A 26 -27.78 20.46 -20.33
CA ARG A 26 -26.45 20.19 -20.86
C ARG A 26 -25.95 21.41 -21.64
N PRO A 27 -24.87 22.09 -21.20
CA PRO A 27 -24.24 23.09 -22.04
C PRO A 27 -23.61 22.41 -23.28
N PRO A 28 -23.34 23.17 -24.35
CA PRO A 28 -22.91 22.64 -25.64
C PRO A 28 -21.69 21.69 -25.56
N PRO A 29 -21.47 20.84 -26.59
CA PRO A 29 -20.32 19.94 -26.63
C PRO A 29 -19.00 20.71 -26.46
N GLY A 30 -18.17 20.31 -25.49
CA GLY A 30 -16.91 21.00 -25.14
C GLY A 30 -16.98 21.90 -23.90
N THR A 31 -18.15 22.04 -23.26
CA THR A 31 -18.29 22.84 -22.02
C THR A 31 -18.13 21.95 -20.78
N GLN A 32 -17.13 22.23 -19.94
CA GLN A 32 -16.99 21.63 -18.60
C GLN A 32 -18.26 21.87 -17.78
N ILE A 33 -18.90 20.80 -17.29
CA ILE A 33 -20.05 20.92 -16.39
C ILE A 33 -19.56 20.56 -14.99
N ALA A 34 -19.41 21.57 -14.14
CA ALA A 34 -19.11 21.38 -12.71
C ALA A 34 -20.18 20.46 -12.07
N PRO A 35 -19.83 19.68 -11.02
CA PRO A 35 -20.82 18.92 -10.27
C PRO A 35 -21.84 19.88 -9.64
N LYS A 36 -22.97 19.33 -9.18
CA LYS A 36 -23.95 20.17 -8.47
C LYS A 36 -23.27 20.83 -7.28
N LYS A 37 -23.50 22.13 -7.06
CA LYS A 37 -22.97 22.90 -5.91
C LYS A 37 -23.20 22.24 -4.55
N ASN A 38 -24.21 21.36 -4.46
CA ASN A 38 -24.50 20.55 -3.28
C ASN A 38 -23.35 19.57 -2.94
N LEU A 39 -22.69 18.98 -3.94
CA LEU A 39 -21.54 18.08 -3.74
C LEU A 39 -20.36 18.84 -3.13
N GLU A 40 -19.99 19.98 -3.73
CA GLU A 40 -18.94 20.86 -3.23
C GLU A 40 -19.21 21.31 -1.79
N THR A 41 -20.44 21.76 -1.52
CA THR A 41 -20.87 22.20 -0.19
C THR A 41 -20.76 21.07 0.83
N LEU A 42 -21.19 19.85 0.47
CA LEU A 42 -21.11 18.69 1.34
C LEU A 42 -19.66 18.37 1.70
N MET A 43 -18.78 18.33 0.70
CA MET A 43 -17.36 18.02 0.89
C MET A 43 -16.67 19.09 1.73
N TYR A 44 -16.88 20.38 1.43
CA TYR A 44 -16.37 21.47 2.28
C TYR A 44 -16.90 21.38 3.70
N THR A 45 -18.18 21.07 3.89
CA THR A 45 -18.77 20.95 5.23
C THR A 45 -18.14 19.80 6.02
N CYS A 46 -17.95 18.63 5.41
CA CYS A 46 -17.29 17.50 6.05
C CYS A 46 -15.83 17.80 6.41
N ILE A 47 -15.06 18.34 5.45
CA ILE A 47 -13.63 18.63 5.65
C ILE A 47 -13.45 19.76 6.67
N GLY A 48 -14.23 20.84 6.56
CA GLY A 48 -14.22 21.94 7.52
C GLY A 48 -14.66 21.51 8.91
N ARG A 49 -15.62 20.59 9.04
CA ARG A 49 -16.02 20.02 10.34
C ARG A 49 -14.92 19.17 10.96
N LEU A 50 -14.25 18.31 10.17
CA LEU A 50 -13.09 17.54 10.61
C LEU A 50 -11.96 18.47 11.11
N HIS A 51 -11.60 19.47 10.32
CA HIS A 51 -10.59 20.45 10.72
C HIS A 51 -10.96 21.18 12.02
N ALA A 52 -12.22 21.62 12.15
CA ALA A 52 -12.69 22.32 13.33
C ALA A 52 -12.65 21.44 14.60
N LEU A 53 -13.05 20.17 14.50
CA LEU A 53 -13.03 19.24 15.64
C LEU A 53 -11.61 18.87 16.08
N GLN A 54 -10.63 18.94 15.17
CA GLN A 54 -9.22 18.68 15.47
C GLN A 54 -8.53 19.90 16.11
N THR A 55 -8.92 21.13 15.73
CA THR A 55 -8.20 22.36 16.10
C THR A 55 -8.83 23.14 17.25
N ARG A 56 -10.14 23.03 17.46
CA ARG A 56 -10.87 23.83 18.47
C ARG A 56 -11.94 23.02 19.19
N ARG A 57 -12.25 23.43 20.42
CA ARG A 57 -13.38 22.89 21.18
C ARG A 57 -14.68 23.47 20.64
N CYS A 58 -15.46 22.63 19.96
CA CYS A 58 -16.64 23.08 19.23
C CYS A 58 -17.95 23.10 20.05
N TYR A 59 -17.94 22.58 21.28
CA TYR A 59 -19.13 22.50 22.13
C TYR A 59 -18.95 23.23 23.45
N SER A 60 -20.07 23.62 24.05
CA SER A 60 -20.12 24.24 25.37
C SER A 60 -19.66 23.28 26.48
N ASP A 61 -19.93 21.98 26.34
CA ASP A 61 -19.34 20.93 27.17
C ASP A 61 -18.03 20.43 26.52
N PRO A 62 -16.85 20.69 27.10
CA PRO A 62 -15.57 20.23 26.58
C PRO A 62 -15.42 18.71 26.52
N HIS A 63 -16.21 17.96 27.29
CA HIS A 63 -16.11 16.50 27.38
C HIS A 63 -17.06 15.76 26.43
N GLN A 64 -17.88 16.48 25.67
CA GLN A 64 -18.80 15.89 24.69
C GLN A 64 -18.03 15.02 23.68
N PRO A 65 -18.45 13.75 23.44
CA PRO A 65 -17.75 12.88 22.51
C PRO A 65 -17.90 13.37 21.07
N ILE A 66 -16.76 13.62 20.41
CA ILE A 66 -16.68 14.05 19.00
C ILE A 66 -16.70 12.87 18.01
N THR A 67 -16.55 11.64 18.53
CA THR A 67 -16.23 10.44 17.75
C THR A 67 -17.24 10.17 16.63
N SER A 68 -18.54 10.24 16.91
CA SER A 68 -19.59 9.98 15.92
C SER A 68 -19.57 10.97 14.78
N GLU A 69 -19.37 12.27 15.05
CA GLU A 69 -19.31 13.30 14.01
C GLU A 69 -18.08 13.14 13.11
N VAL A 70 -16.93 12.81 13.69
CA VAL A 70 -15.70 12.51 12.94
C VAL A 70 -15.92 11.29 12.04
N LEU A 71 -16.46 10.21 12.59
CA LEU A 71 -16.76 8.99 11.83
C LEU A 71 -17.74 9.24 10.69
N ASN A 72 -18.80 10.02 10.92
CA ASN A 72 -19.78 10.33 9.90
C ASN A 72 -19.16 11.14 8.76
N CYS A 73 -18.34 12.16 9.06
CA CYS A 73 -17.63 12.92 8.03
C CYS A 73 -16.67 12.03 7.22
N ILE A 74 -15.89 11.17 7.88
CA ILE A 74 -14.95 10.25 7.22
C ILE A 74 -15.70 9.25 6.31
N ARG A 75 -16.77 8.64 6.80
CA ARG A 75 -17.58 7.66 6.06
C ARG A 75 -18.25 8.27 4.84
N ILE A 76 -18.80 9.49 4.98
CA ILE A 76 -19.36 10.27 3.88
C ILE A 76 -18.31 10.49 2.79
N LEU A 77 -17.14 11.02 3.14
CA LEU A 77 -16.08 11.28 2.17
C LEU A 77 -15.58 10.00 1.50
N THR A 78 -15.42 8.93 2.27
CA THR A 78 -15.00 7.61 1.78
C THR A 78 -15.97 7.06 0.74
N ARG A 79 -17.28 7.33 0.92
CA ARG A 79 -18.31 6.90 -0.01
C ARG A 79 -18.30 7.72 -1.29
N LEU A 80 -18.05 9.03 -1.21
CA LEU A 80 -18.16 9.96 -2.34
C LEU A 80 -17.00 9.81 -3.34
N LEU A 81 -15.77 9.62 -2.86
CA LEU A 81 -14.57 9.61 -3.71
C LEU A 81 -14.62 8.61 -4.88
N PRO A 82 -15.00 7.32 -4.68
CA PRO A 82 -15.16 6.37 -5.78
C PRO A 82 -16.06 6.86 -6.92
N TYR A 83 -17.19 7.51 -6.59
CA TYR A 83 -18.14 8.02 -7.60
C TYR A 83 -17.60 9.25 -8.34
N ILE A 84 -16.73 10.03 -7.71
CA ILE A 84 -16.03 11.13 -8.36
C ILE A 84 -14.98 10.57 -9.32
N TYR A 85 -14.22 9.55 -8.90
CA TYR A 85 -13.18 8.94 -9.72
C TYR A 85 -13.73 8.11 -10.90
N GLU A 86 -14.90 7.49 -10.75
CA GLU A 86 -15.59 6.77 -11.84
C GLU A 86 -16.20 7.74 -12.89
N ALA A 87 -16.40 9.01 -12.53
CA ALA A 87 -17.03 10.00 -13.40
C ALA A 87 -16.00 10.77 -14.24
N ASP A 88 -15.66 10.25 -15.42
CA ASP A 88 -14.66 10.85 -16.33
C ASP A 88 -14.87 12.35 -16.61
N HIS A 89 -16.13 12.81 -16.69
CA HIS A 89 -16.46 14.23 -16.94
C HIS A 89 -16.12 15.17 -15.78
N LEU A 90 -15.82 14.63 -14.59
CA LEU A 90 -15.42 15.40 -13.40
C LEU A 90 -13.91 15.54 -13.23
N GLN A 91 -13.10 14.95 -14.10
CA GLN A 91 -11.65 14.89 -13.91
C GLN A 91 -11.01 16.29 -13.78
N ASP A 92 -11.32 17.21 -14.70
CA ASP A 92 -10.76 18.57 -14.65
C ASP A 92 -11.30 19.40 -13.47
N TRP A 93 -12.54 19.12 -13.06
CA TRP A 93 -13.14 19.72 -11.88
C TRP A 93 -12.42 19.23 -10.62
N GLU A 94 -12.19 17.93 -10.48
CA GLU A 94 -11.48 17.32 -9.34
C GLU A 94 -10.05 17.87 -9.25
N ASP A 95 -9.35 17.96 -10.38
CA ASP A 95 -8.03 18.59 -10.50
C ASP A 95 -8.03 20.06 -10.06
N THR A 96 -9.13 20.78 -10.27
CA THR A 96 -9.28 22.18 -9.88
C THR A 96 -9.73 22.35 -8.42
N PHE A 97 -10.68 21.53 -7.97
CA PHE A 97 -11.31 21.62 -6.67
C PHE A 97 -10.38 21.16 -5.53
N PHE A 98 -9.65 20.06 -5.74
CA PHE A 98 -8.77 19.51 -4.71
C PHE A 98 -7.36 20.07 -4.75
N TRP A 99 -6.82 20.32 -5.93
CA TRP A 99 -5.36 20.46 -6.10
C TRP A 99 -4.90 21.84 -6.59
N LYS A 100 -5.82 22.75 -6.91
CA LYS A 100 -5.46 24.17 -7.12
C LYS A 100 -5.59 24.95 -5.81
N PRO A 101 -4.84 26.06 -5.66
CA PRO A 101 -4.94 26.93 -4.49
C PRO A 101 -6.38 27.39 -4.25
N ARG A 102 -6.82 27.36 -2.98
CA ARG A 102 -8.20 27.70 -2.63
C ARG A 102 -8.45 29.19 -2.77
N LYS A 103 -9.62 29.54 -3.30
CA LYS A 103 -10.10 30.92 -3.50
C LYS A 103 -11.46 31.10 -2.84
N HIS A 104 -11.85 32.35 -2.59
CA HIS A 104 -13.14 32.62 -1.96
C HIS A 104 -14.28 32.25 -2.90
N THR A 105 -15.25 31.50 -2.38
CA THR A 105 -16.43 31.09 -3.15
C THR A 105 -17.67 31.81 -2.64
N GLN A 106 -18.54 32.24 -3.56
CA GLN A 106 -19.86 32.78 -3.23
C GLN A 106 -20.95 31.79 -3.59
N VAL A 107 -21.93 31.68 -2.71
CA VAL A 107 -23.16 30.92 -2.96
C VAL A 107 -24.29 31.92 -3.19
N TRP A 108 -25.10 31.67 -4.22
CA TRP A 108 -26.29 32.46 -4.47
C TRP A 108 -27.31 32.26 -3.34
N ASP A 109 -27.66 33.34 -2.64
CA ASP A 109 -28.66 33.30 -1.58
C ASP A 109 -30.05 33.40 -2.21
N ARG A 110 -30.71 32.25 -2.37
CA ARG A 110 -32.06 32.16 -2.96
C ARG A 110 -33.12 32.91 -2.15
N LYS A 111 -32.91 33.14 -0.84
CA LYS A 111 -33.85 33.91 0.01
C LYS A 111 -33.69 35.41 -0.17
N ARG A 112 -32.49 35.88 -0.50
CA ARG A 112 -32.14 37.31 -0.62
C ARG A 112 -31.95 37.77 -2.07
N GLU A 113 -32.10 36.86 -3.04
CA GLU A 113 -31.90 37.08 -4.48
C GLU A 113 -30.61 37.84 -4.82
N ARG A 114 -29.54 37.54 -4.08
CA ARG A 114 -28.22 38.16 -4.27
C ARG A 114 -27.11 37.16 -3.99
N MET A 115 -25.91 37.45 -4.49
CA MET A 115 -24.73 36.69 -4.08
C MET A 115 -24.52 36.82 -2.57
N GLY A 116 -24.37 35.67 -1.91
CA GLY A 116 -24.09 35.59 -0.49
C GLY A 116 -22.66 36.03 -0.16
N PRO A 117 -22.33 36.14 1.14
CA PRO A 117 -20.97 36.46 1.56
C PRO A 117 -19.99 35.38 1.09
N TYR A 118 -18.75 35.80 0.84
CA TYR A 118 -17.65 34.90 0.51
C TYR A 118 -17.40 33.95 1.67
N PHE A 119 -17.19 32.68 1.33
CA PHE A 119 -16.85 31.63 2.28
C PHE A 119 -15.50 30.99 1.92
N ASP A 120 -14.70 30.70 2.94
CA ASP A 120 -13.37 30.08 2.83
C ASP A 120 -13.45 28.55 2.67
N GLY A 121 -14.61 27.94 2.88
CA GLY A 121 -14.80 26.49 2.68
C GLY A 121 -14.42 25.67 3.92
N LEU A 122 -13.28 25.98 4.56
CA LEU A 122 -12.80 25.27 5.77
C LEU A 122 -13.07 26.00 7.08
N THR A 123 -12.93 27.32 7.11
CA THR A 123 -13.29 28.11 8.30
C THR A 123 -14.70 28.64 8.17
N ASN A 124 -15.44 28.72 9.29
CA ASN A 124 -16.80 29.24 9.28
C ASN A 124 -16.85 30.79 9.08
N LYS A 125 -15.74 31.40 8.62
CA LYS A 125 -15.59 32.84 8.41
C LYS A 125 -16.31 33.24 7.15
N ARG A 126 -17.16 34.26 7.26
CA ARG A 126 -17.88 34.88 6.15
C ARG A 126 -17.28 36.24 5.89
N TYR A 127 -16.88 36.52 4.66
CA TYR A 127 -16.37 37.82 4.25
C TYR A 127 -17.45 38.54 3.44
N SER A 128 -17.80 39.76 3.83
CA SER A 128 -18.71 40.61 3.05
C SER A 128 -17.91 41.72 2.37
N VAL A 129 -18.20 41.98 1.10
CA VAL A 129 -17.55 43.05 0.30
C VAL A 129 -17.79 44.44 0.91
N SER A 130 -18.78 44.58 1.79
CA SER A 130 -19.21 45.85 2.37
C SER A 130 -18.68 46.15 3.78
N SER A 131 -17.86 45.28 4.39
CA SER A 131 -17.34 45.49 5.74
C SER A 131 -15.82 45.46 5.77
N GLU A 132 -15.20 46.48 5.19
CA GLU A 132 -13.96 47.02 5.73
C GLU A 132 -14.29 47.76 7.03
N LYS A 133 -14.55 47.02 8.10
CA LYS A 133 -14.34 47.43 9.50
C LYS A 133 -14.79 46.32 10.43
N GLU A 134 -13.89 46.04 11.37
CA GLU A 134 -14.01 45.23 12.58
C GLU A 134 -13.55 43.76 12.51
N ASP A 135 -12.51 43.52 13.32
CA ASP A 135 -11.93 42.27 13.80
C ASP A 135 -10.99 41.47 12.88
N SER A 136 -9.91 42.13 12.43
CA SER A 136 -8.63 41.46 12.21
C SER A 136 -7.59 41.97 13.22
N VAL A 137 -7.14 41.08 14.10
CA VAL A 137 -5.88 41.23 14.83
C VAL A 137 -4.76 41.44 13.78
N PRO A 138 -3.89 42.44 13.93
CA PRO A 138 -2.88 42.71 12.90
C PRO A 138 -1.77 41.67 12.99
N ASP A 139 -1.67 40.79 11.99
CA ASP A 139 -0.41 40.14 11.67
C ASP A 139 0.51 41.21 11.06
N ALA A 140 1.46 41.65 11.87
CA ALA A 140 2.56 42.49 11.43
C ALA A 140 3.53 41.63 10.60
N ASP A 141 3.32 41.56 9.28
CA ASP A 141 4.37 41.45 8.27
C ASP A 141 3.76 41.24 6.86
N ALA A 142 3.17 42.31 6.31
CA ALA A 142 2.93 42.42 4.87
C ALA A 142 2.99 43.90 4.46
N GLY A 143 4.21 44.43 4.35
CA GLY A 143 4.45 45.66 3.62
C GLY A 143 4.30 45.39 2.12
N GLY A 144 3.25 45.94 1.51
CA GLY A 144 3.01 45.82 0.08
C GLY A 144 1.79 46.63 -0.37
N ASP A 145 2.06 47.70 -1.10
CA ASP A 145 1.15 48.62 -1.78
C ASP A 145 0.29 47.88 -2.84
N GLY A 146 -1.04 48.04 -2.80
CA GLY A 146 -1.96 47.43 -3.76
C GLY A 146 -3.42 47.81 -3.49
N GLY A 147 -4.13 48.31 -4.51
CA GLY A 147 -5.54 48.72 -4.43
C GLY A 147 -6.51 47.57 -4.06
N PRO A 148 -7.83 47.80 -4.00
CA PRO A 148 -8.79 46.80 -3.55
C PRO A 148 -8.81 45.58 -4.51
N GLU A 149 -8.07 44.53 -4.17
CA GLU A 149 -8.08 43.27 -4.90
C GLU A 149 -9.42 42.55 -4.70
N ASP A 150 -10.00 42.03 -5.79
CA ASP A 150 -11.26 41.29 -5.71
C ASP A 150 -11.08 40.04 -4.81
N PRO A 151 -11.84 39.93 -3.70
CA PRO A 151 -11.81 38.75 -2.84
C PRO A 151 -12.03 37.42 -3.59
N ALA A 152 -12.67 37.39 -4.77
CA ALA A 152 -12.77 36.18 -5.59
C ALA A 152 -11.42 35.67 -6.13
N VAL A 153 -10.42 36.55 -6.27
CA VAL A 153 -9.10 36.23 -6.82
C VAL A 153 -8.09 35.90 -5.72
N LYS A 154 -8.33 36.37 -4.49
CA LYS A 154 -7.44 36.16 -3.35
C LYS A 154 -7.30 34.67 -2.99
N VAL A 155 -6.06 34.20 -2.98
CA VAL A 155 -5.71 32.85 -2.53
C VAL A 155 -5.79 32.82 -1.00
N ILE A 156 -6.59 31.91 -0.45
CA ILE A 156 -6.86 31.84 0.99
C ILE A 156 -5.95 30.81 1.69
N GLY A 157 -5.51 29.80 0.96
CA GLY A 157 -4.70 28.74 1.56
C GLY A 157 -4.34 27.64 0.57
N PRO A 158 -3.65 26.60 1.08
CA PRO A 158 -3.22 25.49 0.26
C PRO A 158 -4.41 24.76 -0.38
N PRO A 159 -4.18 23.94 -1.41
CA PRO A 159 -5.20 23.09 -1.99
C PRO A 159 -5.99 22.27 -0.95
N LEU A 160 -7.26 21.98 -1.26
CA LEU A 160 -8.16 21.27 -0.36
C LEU A 160 -7.73 19.81 -0.12
N GLY A 161 -7.16 19.16 -1.15
CA GLY A 161 -6.65 17.80 -1.08
C GLY A 161 -5.49 17.65 -0.11
N GLU A 162 -4.55 18.59 -0.14
CA GLU A 162 -3.43 18.66 0.81
C GLU A 162 -3.92 18.80 2.25
N GLN A 163 -4.86 19.73 2.48
CA GLN A 163 -5.46 19.91 3.81
C GLN A 163 -6.22 18.69 4.30
N LEU A 164 -6.98 18.02 3.42
CA LEU A 164 -7.66 16.78 3.78
C LEU A 164 -6.65 15.71 4.19
N ILE A 165 -5.54 15.58 3.46
CA ILE A 165 -4.47 14.65 3.81
C ILE A 165 -3.88 15.00 5.18
N ASP A 166 -3.51 16.25 5.43
CA ASP A 166 -2.93 16.67 6.71
C ASP A 166 -3.88 16.41 7.89
N ILE A 167 -5.17 16.72 7.72
CA ILE A 167 -6.20 16.46 8.73
C ILE A 167 -6.29 14.96 9.03
N LEU A 168 -6.30 14.11 8.01
CA LEU A 168 -6.38 12.65 8.17
C LEU A 168 -5.12 12.06 8.78
N MET A 169 -3.95 12.52 8.37
CA MET A 169 -2.66 12.16 8.98
C MET A 169 -2.63 12.56 10.46
N GLY A 170 -3.21 13.71 10.80
CA GLY A 170 -3.45 14.10 12.18
C GLY A 170 -4.41 13.17 12.92
N TYR A 171 -5.52 12.80 12.28
CA TYR A 171 -6.49 11.85 12.85
C TYR A 171 -5.95 10.45 13.06
N MET A 172 -4.92 10.02 12.32
CA MET A 172 -4.22 8.76 12.63
C MET A 172 -3.63 8.75 14.04
N PHE A 173 -3.27 9.91 14.61
CA PHE A 173 -2.64 10.04 15.92
C PHE A 173 -3.43 10.93 16.89
N PHE A 174 -4.72 11.12 16.65
CA PHE A 174 -5.51 12.07 17.44
C PHE A 174 -5.91 11.49 18.80
N PRO A 175 -5.57 12.18 19.92
CA PRO A 175 -5.91 11.72 21.26
C PRO A 175 -7.43 11.69 21.46
N GLY A 176 -7.93 10.60 22.02
CA GLY A 176 -9.35 10.39 22.24
C GLY A 176 -10.16 9.95 21.01
N PHE A 177 -9.51 9.74 19.85
CA PHE A 177 -10.13 9.16 18.67
C PHE A 177 -9.44 7.87 18.21
N THR A 178 -8.23 7.94 17.64
CA THR A 178 -7.40 6.77 17.32
C THR A 178 -6.38 6.45 18.41
N LEU A 179 -6.06 7.39 19.28
CA LEU A 179 -5.28 7.15 20.48
C LEU A 179 -6.14 7.27 21.74
N PRO A 180 -5.72 6.69 22.88
CA PRO A 180 -6.41 6.88 24.15
C PRO A 180 -6.59 8.36 24.50
N LYS A 181 -7.68 8.68 25.20
CA LYS A 181 -7.97 10.05 25.65
C LYS A 181 -6.85 10.56 26.56
N ARG A 182 -6.41 11.79 26.31
CA ARG A 182 -5.47 12.53 27.16
C ARG A 182 -6.12 13.83 27.59
N VAL A 183 -5.75 14.27 28.80
CA VAL A 183 -6.20 15.53 29.37
C VAL A 183 -5.01 16.46 29.54
N ASN A 184 -5.23 17.74 29.25
CA ASN A 184 -4.23 18.78 29.47
C ASN A 184 -4.10 19.10 30.96
N ALA A 185 -3.13 19.96 31.31
CA ALA A 185 -2.93 20.45 32.69
C ALA A 185 -4.20 21.08 33.32
N GLU A 186 -5.11 21.58 32.49
CA GLU A 186 -6.40 22.18 32.88
C GLU A 186 -7.52 21.14 33.10
N GLY A 187 -7.25 19.83 32.97
CA GLY A 187 -8.24 18.75 33.06
C GLY A 187 -9.14 18.57 31.83
N LEU A 188 -8.92 19.38 30.79
CA LEU A 188 -9.71 19.39 29.56
C LEU A 188 -9.11 18.45 28.51
N PRO A 189 -9.90 17.88 27.58
CA PRO A 189 -9.36 17.01 26.53
C PRO A 189 -8.28 17.70 25.70
N GLU A 190 -7.18 16.96 25.47
CA GLU A 190 -6.04 17.41 24.66
C GLU A 190 -6.40 17.43 23.19
N LEU A 191 -6.11 18.54 22.49
CA LEU A 191 -6.24 18.64 21.03
C LEU A 191 -4.90 18.54 20.31
N LYS A 192 -3.78 18.67 21.05
CA LYS A 192 -2.45 18.61 20.48
C LYS A 192 -2.14 17.20 20.01
N ILE A 193 -1.73 17.09 18.75
CA ILE A 193 -1.39 15.80 18.13
C ILE A 193 0.04 15.44 18.54
N HIS A 194 0.17 14.30 19.20
CA HIS A 194 1.46 13.68 19.50
C HIS A 194 1.57 12.40 18.69
N TYR A 195 2.55 12.33 17.79
CA TYR A 195 2.77 11.22 16.87
C TYR A 195 3.34 9.97 17.58
N ASN A 196 2.59 9.42 18.53
CA ASN A 196 2.94 8.22 19.29
C ASN A 196 2.65 6.96 18.49
N ILE A 197 3.65 6.09 18.36
CA ILE A 197 3.56 4.88 17.55
C ILE A 197 2.51 3.92 18.13
N TRP A 198 1.60 3.43 17.28
CA TRP A 198 0.45 2.61 17.69
C TRP A 198 0.84 1.35 18.45
N ASN A 199 1.76 0.56 17.88
CA ASN A 199 2.19 -0.73 18.39
C ASN A 199 3.69 -0.74 18.64
N SER A 200 4.11 -1.47 19.69
CA SER A 200 5.53 -1.68 19.96
C SER A 200 6.20 -2.51 18.85
N GLY A 201 7.47 -2.25 18.61
CA GLY A 201 8.28 -2.85 17.54
C GLY A 201 9.38 -1.88 17.11
N ILE A 202 9.49 -1.66 15.81
CA ILE A 202 10.44 -0.73 15.20
C ILE A 202 10.17 0.69 15.71
N GLY A 203 11.22 1.38 16.14
CA GLY A 203 11.15 2.78 16.58
C GLY A 203 10.40 3.01 17.90
N CYS A 204 9.78 2.00 18.51
CA CYS A 204 9.00 2.16 19.74
C CYS A 204 8.96 0.90 20.61
N ARG A 205 9.42 1.01 21.86
CA ARG A 205 9.40 -0.12 22.82
C ARG A 205 8.03 -0.31 23.49
N GLN A 206 7.26 0.76 23.68
CA GLN A 206 5.98 0.74 24.39
C GLN A 206 4.87 1.17 23.44
N SER A 207 3.78 0.40 23.36
CA SER A 207 2.62 0.75 22.54
C SER A 207 1.90 1.98 23.10
N ALA A 208 1.27 2.76 22.23
CA ALA A 208 0.39 3.86 22.62
C ALA A 208 -0.86 3.40 23.42
N GLY A 209 -1.12 2.09 23.51
CA GLY A 209 -2.21 1.54 24.33
C GLY A 209 -3.58 1.66 23.68
N MET A 210 -3.67 1.51 22.35
CA MET A 210 -4.94 1.60 21.62
C MET A 210 -5.98 0.60 22.13
N THR A 211 -7.19 1.08 22.37
CA THR A 211 -8.35 0.24 22.68
C THR A 211 -8.96 -0.34 21.40
N LYS A 212 -9.88 -1.32 21.53
CA LYS A 212 -10.62 -1.86 20.37
C LYS A 212 -11.42 -0.79 19.62
N GLU A 213 -11.92 0.22 20.33
CA GLU A 213 -12.65 1.34 19.72
C GLU A 213 -11.69 2.25 18.93
N ASN A 214 -10.52 2.53 19.49
CA ASN A 214 -9.46 3.26 18.79
C ASN A 214 -9.02 2.56 17.50
N GLU A 215 -8.86 1.23 17.53
CA GLU A 215 -8.53 0.42 16.35
C GLU A 215 -9.64 0.52 15.28
N ARG A 216 -10.93 0.48 15.69
CA ARG A 216 -12.06 0.67 14.78
C ARG A 216 -12.09 2.06 14.15
N ASN A 217 -11.79 3.10 14.92
CA ASN A 217 -11.71 4.46 14.40
C ASN A 217 -10.54 4.61 13.41
N ALA A 218 -9.38 4.00 13.72
CA ALA A 218 -8.23 3.98 12.83
C ALA A 218 -8.54 3.28 11.49
N VAL A 219 -9.33 2.20 11.49
CA VAL A 219 -9.80 1.54 10.26
C VAL A 219 -10.50 2.52 9.33
N GLU A 220 -11.35 3.41 9.85
CA GLU A 220 -12.11 4.35 9.03
C GLU A 220 -11.22 5.46 8.45
N VAL A 221 -10.28 5.98 9.25
CA VAL A 221 -9.26 6.94 8.78
C VAL A 221 -8.42 6.32 7.65
N MET A 222 -7.93 5.10 7.87
CA MET A 222 -7.12 4.37 6.90
C MET A 222 -7.90 4.07 5.61
N ARG A 223 -9.19 3.73 5.73
CA ARG A 223 -10.06 3.49 4.57
C ARG A 223 -10.19 4.75 3.71
N LEU A 224 -10.36 5.92 4.33
CA LEU A 224 -10.42 7.18 3.59
C LEU A 224 -9.07 7.54 2.94
N LEU A 225 -7.96 7.37 3.64
CA LEU A 225 -6.61 7.60 3.09
C LEU A 225 -6.34 6.70 1.88
N VAL A 226 -6.64 5.41 1.97
CA VAL A 226 -6.51 4.47 0.84
C VAL A 226 -7.45 4.86 -0.30
N SER A 227 -8.69 5.29 0.02
CA SER A 227 -9.66 5.73 -0.99
C SER A 227 -9.21 7.01 -1.70
N LEU A 228 -8.54 7.94 -1.02
CA LEU A 228 -7.94 9.11 -1.67
C LEU A 228 -6.86 8.71 -2.68
N CYS A 229 -6.07 7.69 -2.35
CA CYS A 229 -4.97 7.21 -3.17
C CYS A 229 -5.41 6.22 -4.27
N SER A 230 -6.69 5.87 -4.38
CA SER A 230 -7.17 4.79 -5.26
C SER A 230 -7.54 5.21 -6.68
N LYS A 231 -7.37 6.50 -7.04
CA LYS A 231 -7.78 7.06 -8.35
C LYS A 231 -7.29 6.23 -9.54
N GLN A 232 -6.07 5.69 -9.47
CA GLN A 232 -5.48 4.86 -10.53
C GLN A 232 -6.27 3.57 -10.82
N LEU A 233 -7.07 3.06 -9.88
CA LEU A 233 -7.93 1.88 -10.10
C LEU A 233 -9.10 2.15 -11.05
N TYR A 234 -9.46 3.42 -11.23
CA TYR A 234 -10.56 3.86 -12.09
C TYR A 234 -10.08 4.22 -13.51
N MET A 235 -8.80 3.96 -13.80
CA MET A 235 -8.17 4.29 -15.05
C MET A 235 -7.75 3.02 -15.80
N SER A 236 -7.69 3.10 -17.13
CA SER A 236 -7.13 2.01 -17.94
C SER A 236 -5.62 1.90 -17.75
N ALA A 237 -5.09 0.67 -17.72
CA ALA A 237 -3.70 0.36 -17.39
C ALA A 237 -2.64 1.15 -18.22
N HIS A 238 -2.93 1.49 -19.48
CA HIS A 238 -2.00 2.24 -20.33
C HIS A 238 -1.86 3.72 -19.93
N VAL A 239 -2.85 4.30 -19.24
CA VAL A 239 -2.83 5.71 -18.80
C VAL A 239 -2.22 5.84 -17.40
N VAL A 240 -2.24 4.77 -16.60
CA VAL A 240 -1.77 4.77 -15.21
C VAL A 240 -0.27 5.09 -15.12
N ALA A 241 0.54 4.61 -16.07
CA ALA A 241 1.98 4.83 -16.08
C ALA A 241 2.36 6.30 -16.34
N ASP A 242 1.52 7.03 -17.08
CA ASP A 242 1.80 8.40 -17.52
C ASP A 242 1.19 9.47 -16.59
N ARG A 243 0.35 9.07 -15.64
CA ARG A 243 -0.36 10.00 -14.75
C ARG A 243 0.14 9.96 -13.33
N ASP A 244 0.53 11.13 -12.86
CA ASP A 244 0.90 11.32 -11.48
C ASP A 244 -0.31 11.26 -10.52
N ALA A 245 -0.13 10.62 -9.38
CA ALA A 245 -1.11 10.50 -8.32
C ALA A 245 -0.85 11.56 -7.24
N ARG A 246 -1.39 12.78 -7.44
CA ARG A 246 -1.20 13.93 -6.55
C ARG A 246 -1.33 13.65 -5.04
N PRO A 247 -2.31 12.86 -4.54
CA PRO A 247 -2.34 12.48 -3.13
C PRO A 247 -1.07 11.77 -2.65
N LEU A 248 -0.54 10.85 -3.46
CA LEU A 248 0.68 10.08 -3.15
C LEU A 248 1.92 10.93 -3.30
N SER A 249 1.99 11.82 -4.31
CA SER A 249 3.08 12.79 -4.45
C SER A 249 3.19 13.63 -3.17
N TYR A 250 2.09 14.24 -2.74
CA TYR A 250 2.06 15.05 -1.52
C TYR A 250 2.41 14.24 -0.27
N LEU A 251 1.77 13.07 -0.07
CA LEU A 251 2.03 12.20 1.08
C LEU A 251 3.50 11.79 1.19
N THR A 252 4.15 11.50 0.07
CA THR A 252 5.50 10.91 0.08
C THR A 252 6.62 11.95 0.12
N THR A 253 6.37 13.21 -0.26
CA THR A 253 7.43 14.22 -0.36
C THR A 253 7.31 15.38 0.64
N TYR A 254 6.10 15.78 1.04
CA TYR A 254 5.91 16.98 1.87
C TYR A 254 6.03 16.78 3.40
N PRO A 255 5.52 15.68 4.00
CA PRO A 255 5.46 15.57 5.46
C PRO A 255 6.81 15.69 6.15
N GLU A 256 6.80 16.23 7.38
CA GLU A 256 7.99 16.30 8.20
C GLU A 256 8.52 14.91 8.56
N LYS A 257 9.85 14.79 8.70
CA LYS A 257 10.53 13.54 9.02
C LYS A 257 9.95 12.81 10.24
N GLN A 258 9.51 13.52 11.28
CA GLN A 258 8.90 12.90 12.45
C GLN A 258 7.57 12.22 12.09
N VAL A 259 6.73 12.87 11.30
CA VAL A 259 5.44 12.32 10.84
C VAL A 259 5.67 11.08 9.99
N VAL A 260 6.58 11.15 9.01
CA VAL A 260 6.97 10.03 8.16
C VAL A 260 7.39 8.82 8.99
N LEU A 261 8.28 9.02 9.96
CA LEU A 261 8.76 7.92 10.81
C LEU A 261 7.67 7.34 11.70
N SER A 262 6.85 8.18 12.33
CA SER A 262 5.76 7.71 13.20
C SER A 262 4.69 6.94 12.44
N VAL A 263 4.33 7.39 11.24
CA VAL A 263 3.40 6.68 10.35
C VAL A 263 4.00 5.36 9.91
N LEU A 264 5.22 5.37 9.36
CA LEU A 264 5.92 4.17 8.90
C LEU A 264 6.02 3.11 10.01
N CYS A 265 6.48 3.49 11.20
CA CYS A 265 6.60 2.58 12.33
C CYS A 265 5.23 2.07 12.80
N SER A 266 4.19 2.91 12.82
CA SER A 266 2.85 2.49 13.24
C SER A 266 2.24 1.48 12.29
N LEU A 267 2.38 1.68 10.98
CA LEU A 267 1.90 0.76 9.95
C LEU A 267 2.70 -0.56 10.01
N MET A 268 4.03 -0.49 9.98
CA MET A 268 4.90 -1.67 10.02
C MET A 268 4.68 -2.50 11.29
N ASN A 269 4.65 -1.87 12.47
CA ASN A 269 4.47 -2.59 13.72
C ASN A 269 3.07 -3.23 13.82
N THR A 270 2.05 -2.58 13.26
CA THR A 270 0.69 -3.16 13.22
C THR A 270 0.63 -4.39 12.34
N VAL A 271 1.27 -4.35 11.16
CA VAL A 271 1.31 -5.49 10.23
C VAL A 271 2.17 -6.63 10.77
N LEU A 272 3.42 -6.34 11.15
CA LEU A 272 4.43 -7.36 11.50
C LEU A 272 4.19 -8.03 12.85
N LYS A 273 3.52 -7.35 13.79
CA LYS A 273 3.19 -7.92 15.10
C LYS A 273 1.95 -8.80 15.07
N TYR A 274 1.11 -8.70 14.04
CA TYR A 274 -0.13 -9.45 13.98
C TYR A 274 0.14 -10.94 13.70
N ASN A 275 -0.38 -11.81 14.57
CA ASN A 275 -0.30 -13.24 14.38
C ASN A 275 -1.70 -13.79 14.00
N PRO A 276 -1.91 -14.23 12.75
CA PRO A 276 -3.19 -14.77 12.30
C PRO A 276 -3.54 -16.13 12.93
N ALA A 277 -2.56 -16.85 13.49
CA ALA A 277 -2.70 -18.18 14.09
C ALA A 277 -3.14 -18.16 15.56
N THR A 278 -3.16 -17.00 16.21
CA THR A 278 -3.52 -16.94 17.63
C THR A 278 -5.00 -17.26 17.79
N TRP A 279 -5.27 -18.45 18.36
CA TRP A 279 -6.56 -19.03 18.79
C TRP A 279 -7.81 -18.27 18.33
N ARG A 280 -8.24 -18.49 17.07
CA ARG A 280 -9.59 -18.13 16.67
C ARG A 280 -10.55 -19.17 17.22
N VAL A 281 -11.30 -18.82 18.25
CA VAL A 281 -12.47 -19.62 18.64
C VAL A 281 -13.46 -19.55 17.44
N PRO A 282 -13.99 -20.66 16.91
CA PRO A 282 -14.84 -20.68 15.71
C PRO A 282 -16.21 -19.98 15.82
N ILE A 283 -16.38 -19.06 16.76
CA ILE A 283 -17.64 -18.38 17.05
C ILE A 283 -17.56 -16.96 16.49
N ASP A 284 -17.43 -16.82 15.17
CA ASP A 284 -17.66 -15.53 14.50
C ASP A 284 -18.98 -15.61 13.72
N PHE A 285 -20.07 -15.34 14.43
CA PHE A 285 -21.38 -15.00 13.85
C PHE A 285 -21.45 -13.51 13.41
N SER A 286 -20.37 -12.74 13.60
CA SER A 286 -20.33 -11.33 13.18
C SER A 286 -20.10 -11.24 11.67
N ILE A 287 -21.12 -10.76 10.96
CA ILE A 287 -21.09 -10.38 9.54
C ILE A 287 -19.92 -9.41 9.23
N ASP A 288 -19.46 -8.67 10.24
CA ASP A 288 -18.50 -7.58 10.10
C ASP A 288 -17.01 -7.98 10.33
N GLY A 289 -16.70 -9.25 10.62
CA GLY A 289 -15.32 -9.76 10.74
C GLY A 289 -14.44 -9.15 11.84
N ASP A 290 -13.18 -9.61 11.97
CA ASP A 290 -12.21 -9.13 12.97
C ASP A 290 -11.72 -7.69 12.63
N PRO A 291 -12.02 -6.67 13.45
CA PRO A 291 -11.58 -5.30 13.20
C PRO A 291 -10.05 -5.16 13.18
N LYS A 292 -9.33 -6.02 13.92
CA LYS A 292 -7.87 -6.00 13.95
C LYS A 292 -7.28 -6.51 12.64
N ALA A 293 -7.84 -7.60 12.08
CA ALA A 293 -7.48 -8.08 10.75
C ALA A 293 -7.76 -7.02 9.67
N LYS A 294 -8.90 -6.30 9.75
CA LYS A 294 -9.20 -5.17 8.84
C LYS A 294 -8.16 -4.05 8.95
N LEU A 295 -7.78 -3.66 10.18
CA LEU A 295 -6.75 -2.65 10.41
C LEU A 295 -5.39 -3.07 9.83
N VAL A 296 -5.00 -4.33 10.03
CA VAL A 296 -3.76 -4.90 9.48
C VAL A 296 -3.75 -4.84 7.96
N ASN A 297 -4.84 -5.27 7.32
CA ASN A 297 -4.92 -5.25 5.86
C ASN A 297 -4.83 -3.81 5.30
N LEU A 298 -5.62 -2.88 5.82
CA LEU A 298 -5.57 -1.47 5.41
C LEU A 298 -4.20 -0.82 5.71
N SER A 299 -3.57 -1.18 6.83
CA SER A 299 -2.23 -0.70 7.17
C SER A 299 -1.18 -1.19 6.18
N LEU A 300 -1.26 -2.44 5.76
CA LEU A 300 -0.37 -3.00 4.75
C LEU A 300 -0.62 -2.37 3.37
N GLN A 301 -1.88 -2.23 2.95
CA GLN A 301 -2.24 -1.57 1.68
C GLN A 301 -1.73 -0.13 1.63
N PHE A 302 -1.98 0.67 2.68
CA PHE A 302 -1.50 2.04 2.74
C PHE A 302 0.03 2.12 2.82
N LEU A 303 0.68 1.23 3.59
CA LEU A 303 2.13 1.13 3.62
C LEU A 303 2.71 0.86 2.23
N LEU A 304 2.14 -0.09 1.49
CA LEU A 304 2.56 -0.39 0.11
C LEU A 304 2.38 0.79 -0.82
N LEU A 305 1.23 1.49 -0.76
CA LEU A 305 1.00 2.71 -1.53
C LEU A 305 2.07 3.77 -1.25
N LEU A 306 2.47 3.96 0.01
CA LEU A 306 3.48 4.94 0.39
C LEU A 306 4.90 4.55 -0.04
N ILE A 307 5.28 3.27 0.00
CA ILE A 307 6.67 2.85 -0.29
C ILE A 307 6.92 2.51 -1.77
N LEU A 308 5.90 2.04 -2.50
CA LEU A 308 6.02 1.64 -3.91
C LEU A 308 5.86 2.81 -4.87
N TYR A 309 5.23 3.90 -4.42
CA TYR A 309 5.07 5.08 -5.23
C TYR A 309 6.46 5.64 -5.62
N PRO A 310 6.74 5.82 -6.93
CA PRO A 310 8.06 6.16 -7.42
C PRO A 310 8.49 7.56 -6.97
N ASP A 311 9.80 7.81 -7.03
CA ASP A 311 10.32 9.17 -6.82
C ASP A 311 9.77 10.09 -7.91
N THR A 312 9.28 11.28 -7.54
CA THR A 312 8.90 12.31 -8.52
C THR A 312 10.17 12.94 -9.09
N ALA A 313 10.07 13.60 -10.24
CA ALA A 313 11.24 14.19 -10.90
C ALA A 313 12.01 15.18 -10.01
N ASP A 314 11.32 15.84 -9.08
CA ASP A 314 11.87 16.90 -8.24
C ASP A 314 12.18 16.44 -6.80
N GLU A 315 11.51 15.41 -6.28
CA GLU A 315 11.61 15.00 -4.88
C GLU A 315 11.57 13.48 -4.68
N SER A 316 12.44 13.00 -3.81
CA SER A 316 12.50 11.58 -3.44
C SER A 316 11.44 11.20 -2.41
N ASN A 317 10.91 10.00 -2.52
CA ASN A 317 9.98 9.40 -1.57
C ASN A 317 10.62 9.27 -0.16
N GLN A 318 10.10 10.03 0.81
CA GLN A 318 10.61 10.07 2.18
C GLN A 318 10.37 8.76 2.95
N PHE A 319 9.28 8.04 2.67
CA PHE A 319 8.97 6.75 3.30
C PHE A 319 9.98 5.69 2.86
N ARG A 320 10.22 5.61 1.54
CA ARG A 320 11.21 4.70 0.95
C ARG A 320 12.63 4.98 1.47
N ARG A 321 13.00 6.27 1.54
CA ARG A 321 14.27 6.71 2.13
C ARG A 321 14.39 6.38 3.62
N SER A 322 13.30 6.47 4.39
CA SER A 322 13.31 6.12 5.81
C SER A 322 13.47 4.61 6.00
N LEU A 323 12.82 3.82 5.15
CA LEU A 323 12.91 2.35 5.15
C LEU A 323 14.33 1.85 4.80
N SER A 324 15.01 2.49 3.83
CA SER A 324 16.40 2.14 3.45
C SER A 324 17.42 2.43 4.55
N ARG A 325 17.10 3.32 5.49
CA ARG A 325 17.97 3.71 6.61
C ARG A 325 17.84 2.82 7.85
N LEU A 326 16.90 1.88 7.86
CA LEU A 326 16.83 0.85 8.91
C LEU A 326 18.12 0.03 8.92
N HIS A 327 18.66 -0.21 10.10
CA HIS A 327 19.98 -0.83 10.24
C HIS A 327 20.17 -1.65 11.51
N ARG A 328 19.25 -1.56 12.48
CA ARG A 328 19.38 -2.31 13.73
C ARG A 328 19.01 -3.77 13.46
N VAL A 329 19.82 -4.68 13.98
CA VAL A 329 19.58 -6.13 13.82
C VAL A 329 18.27 -6.55 14.49
N GLU A 330 17.92 -5.96 15.63
CA GLU A 330 16.63 -6.17 16.31
C GLU A 330 15.44 -5.82 15.40
N ASP A 331 15.51 -4.72 14.65
CA ASP A 331 14.47 -4.32 13.71
C ASP A 331 14.37 -5.35 12.56
N PHE A 332 15.49 -5.84 12.05
CA PHE A 332 15.51 -6.87 11.00
C PHE A 332 14.95 -8.22 11.46
N GLN A 333 15.26 -8.63 12.69
CA GLN A 333 14.69 -9.83 13.30
C GLN A 333 13.17 -9.70 13.46
N PHE A 334 12.70 -8.54 13.93
CA PHE A 334 11.27 -8.26 14.06
C PHE A 334 10.55 -8.30 12.71
N ILE A 335 11.12 -7.69 11.67
CA ILE A 335 10.58 -7.74 10.29
C ILE A 335 10.54 -9.20 9.80
N GLN A 336 11.65 -9.92 9.91
CA GLN A 336 11.73 -11.31 9.47
C GLN A 336 10.69 -12.18 10.16
N GLN A 337 10.55 -12.07 11.48
CA GLN A 337 9.57 -12.84 12.25
C GLN A 337 8.13 -12.51 11.81
N GLY A 338 7.80 -11.24 11.60
CA GLY A 338 6.47 -10.84 11.15
C GLY A 338 6.13 -11.37 9.76
N LEU A 339 7.08 -11.27 8.82
CA LEU A 339 6.92 -11.82 7.47
C LEU A 339 6.72 -13.33 7.50
N THR A 340 7.58 -14.07 8.22
CA THR A 340 7.47 -15.53 8.35
C THR A 340 6.16 -15.94 9.01
N THR A 341 5.69 -15.21 10.03
CA THR A 341 4.44 -15.53 10.74
C THR A 341 3.23 -15.53 9.80
N VAL A 342 3.18 -14.59 8.85
CA VAL A 342 2.09 -14.52 7.85
C VAL A 342 2.29 -15.57 6.76
N LEU A 343 3.50 -15.67 6.20
CA LEU A 343 3.76 -16.49 5.02
C LEU A 343 3.77 -17.99 5.31
N THR A 344 4.13 -18.43 6.53
CA THR A 344 4.23 -19.84 6.93
C THR A 344 2.87 -20.51 7.19
N GLN A 345 1.79 -19.73 7.38
CA GLN A 345 0.47 -20.28 7.72
C GLN A 345 -0.01 -21.41 6.80
N PRO A 346 0.08 -21.29 5.46
CA PRO A 346 -0.38 -22.36 4.58
C PRO A 346 0.58 -23.55 4.49
N VAL A 347 1.82 -23.39 4.98
CA VAL A 347 2.90 -24.38 4.89
C VAL A 347 2.98 -25.27 6.13
N SER A 348 2.58 -24.78 7.31
CA SER A 348 2.68 -25.50 8.58
C SER A 348 1.88 -26.80 8.69
N GLY A 349 1.03 -27.15 7.71
CA GLY A 349 0.34 -28.45 7.64
C GLY A 349 -0.62 -28.76 8.81
N LEU A 350 -0.72 -27.87 9.81
CA LEU A 350 -1.76 -27.92 10.82
C LEU A 350 -3.09 -27.89 10.08
N PRO A 351 -3.99 -28.87 10.30
CA PRO A 351 -5.33 -28.80 9.77
C PRO A 351 -5.94 -27.54 10.39
N SER A 352 -5.97 -26.45 9.61
CA SER A 352 -7.02 -25.46 9.84
C SER A 352 -8.29 -26.29 9.77
N TYR A 353 -8.98 -26.43 10.91
CA TYR A 353 -10.27 -27.11 10.99
C TYR A 353 -11.31 -26.53 10.02
N LEU A 354 -10.93 -25.46 9.30
CA LEU A 354 -11.56 -24.94 8.11
C LEU A 354 -10.60 -25.11 6.90
N PRO A 355 -10.91 -25.96 5.91
CA PRO A 355 -10.15 -26.03 4.68
C PRO A 355 -10.15 -24.67 3.96
N GLY A 356 -8.98 -24.21 3.49
CA GLY A 356 -8.90 -23.23 2.41
C GLY A 356 -8.74 -21.73 2.75
N ARG A 357 -8.54 -21.30 4.00
CA ARG A 357 -8.26 -19.88 4.27
C ARG A 357 -6.75 -19.59 4.35
N GLN A 358 -6.14 -19.40 3.17
CA GLN A 358 -4.90 -18.62 3.08
C GLN A 358 -5.15 -17.24 3.69
N VAL A 359 -4.12 -16.65 4.31
CA VAL A 359 -4.22 -15.29 4.82
C VAL A 359 -4.47 -14.36 3.63
N PRO A 360 -5.58 -13.59 3.60
CA PRO A 360 -6.00 -12.90 2.38
C PRO A 360 -5.02 -11.83 1.92
N TRP A 361 -4.19 -11.30 2.83
CA TRP A 361 -3.15 -10.30 2.54
C TRP A 361 -1.73 -10.90 2.39
N ALA A 362 -1.61 -12.22 2.19
CA ALA A 362 -0.33 -12.85 1.90
C ALA A 362 0.34 -12.32 0.62
N PRO A 363 -0.40 -12.05 -0.50
CA PRO A 363 0.18 -11.44 -1.69
C PRO A 363 0.83 -10.08 -1.40
N GLU A 364 0.15 -9.20 -0.67
CA GLU A 364 0.64 -7.90 -0.25
C GLU A 364 1.87 -8.03 0.66
N THR A 365 1.93 -9.08 1.48
CA THR A 365 3.10 -9.38 2.32
C THR A 365 4.30 -9.79 1.47
N LEU A 366 4.10 -10.53 0.38
CA LEU A 366 5.17 -10.84 -0.59
C LEU A 366 5.67 -9.58 -1.30
N VAL A 367 4.76 -8.68 -1.70
CA VAL A 367 5.14 -7.39 -2.30
C VAL A 367 5.96 -6.55 -1.30
N PHE A 368 5.54 -6.49 -0.04
CA PHE A 368 6.27 -5.78 1.00
C PHE A 368 7.66 -6.39 1.25
N PHE A 369 7.76 -7.72 1.28
CA PHE A 369 9.05 -8.41 1.40
C PHE A 369 9.97 -8.12 0.22
N TRP A 370 9.45 -8.15 -1.01
CA TRP A 370 10.21 -7.80 -2.20
C TRP A 370 10.75 -6.37 -2.14
N GLU A 371 9.92 -5.39 -1.80
CA GLU A 371 10.35 -3.99 -1.72
C GLU A 371 11.40 -3.77 -0.62
N LEU A 372 11.28 -4.46 0.53
CA LEU A 372 12.30 -4.44 1.58
C LEU A 372 13.66 -4.93 1.09
N LEU A 373 13.70 -6.02 0.31
CA LEU A 373 14.94 -6.57 -0.27
C LEU A 373 15.56 -5.63 -1.31
N GLN A 374 14.75 -4.85 -2.02
CA GLN A 374 15.22 -3.88 -3.01
C GLN A 374 15.78 -2.62 -2.35
N VAL A 375 15.02 -2.05 -1.41
CA VAL A 375 15.28 -0.74 -0.83
C VAL A 375 16.36 -0.78 0.24
N ASN A 376 16.44 -1.87 1.01
CA ASN A 376 17.38 -1.99 2.12
C ASN A 376 18.38 -3.12 1.89
N LYS A 377 19.54 -2.78 1.31
CA LYS A 377 20.64 -3.72 1.06
C LYS A 377 21.14 -4.42 2.33
N ARG A 378 21.09 -3.76 3.49
CA ARG A 378 21.50 -4.36 4.78
C ARG A 378 20.51 -5.42 5.24
N PHE A 379 19.21 -5.17 5.07
CA PHE A 379 18.19 -6.18 5.32
C PHE A 379 18.33 -7.36 4.35
N ARG A 380 18.57 -7.10 3.07
CA ARG A 380 18.85 -8.15 2.08
C ARG A 380 20.04 -9.02 2.48
N ALA A 381 21.18 -8.40 2.83
CA ALA A 381 22.35 -9.12 3.32
C ALA A 381 22.02 -9.94 4.58
N PHE A 382 21.31 -9.36 5.56
CA PHE A 382 20.87 -10.07 6.77
C PHE A 382 20.03 -11.31 6.46
N ILE A 383 19.09 -11.26 5.52
CA ILE A 383 18.28 -12.42 5.14
C ILE A 383 19.14 -13.52 4.50
N ILE A 384 20.13 -13.15 3.68
CA ILE A 384 20.99 -14.08 2.93
C ILE A 384 22.06 -14.73 3.80
N GLU A 385 22.70 -13.94 4.66
CA GLU A 385 23.78 -14.40 5.55
C GLU A 385 23.26 -15.29 6.68
N THR A 386 21.98 -15.15 7.05
CA THR A 386 21.35 -15.99 8.06
C THR A 386 20.79 -17.30 7.47
N ASP A 387 20.48 -18.29 8.31
CA ASP A 387 19.78 -19.52 7.90
C ASP A 387 18.32 -19.27 7.46
N ARG A 388 17.87 -18.01 7.41
CA ARG A 388 16.51 -17.61 7.03
C ARG A 388 16.27 -17.63 5.53
N ALA A 389 17.31 -17.49 4.71
CA ALA A 389 17.18 -17.51 3.25
C ALA A 389 16.50 -18.80 2.76
N HIS A 390 16.88 -19.94 3.34
CA HIS A 390 16.32 -21.26 3.02
C HIS A 390 14.81 -21.32 3.27
N ASP A 391 14.36 -20.81 4.43
CA ASP A 391 12.94 -20.74 4.78
C ASP A 391 12.17 -19.89 3.74
N PHE A 392 12.67 -18.71 3.38
CA PHE A 392 12.01 -17.85 2.40
C PHE A 392 11.99 -18.46 0.99
N VAL A 393 13.02 -19.21 0.57
CA VAL A 393 12.98 -19.94 -0.71
C VAL A 393 11.81 -20.92 -0.73
N VAL A 394 11.62 -21.71 0.32
CA VAL A 394 10.50 -22.65 0.43
C VAL A 394 9.16 -21.92 0.44
N LEU A 395 9.01 -20.87 1.26
CA LEU A 395 7.78 -20.10 1.36
C LEU A 395 7.39 -19.43 0.03
N VAL A 396 8.34 -18.79 -0.64
CA VAL A 396 8.10 -18.09 -1.91
C VAL A 396 7.74 -19.08 -3.01
N LEU A 397 8.43 -20.23 -3.08
CA LEU A 397 8.11 -21.29 -4.04
C LEU A 397 6.74 -21.93 -3.75
N TYR A 398 6.32 -22.04 -2.48
CA TYR A 398 4.97 -22.51 -2.15
C TYR A 398 3.90 -21.63 -2.81
N TYR A 399 4.00 -20.31 -2.63
CA TYR A 399 3.03 -19.38 -3.22
C TYR A 399 3.08 -19.42 -4.75
N ALA A 400 4.28 -19.48 -5.35
CA ALA A 400 4.41 -19.61 -6.80
C ALA A 400 3.75 -20.89 -7.33
N MET A 401 4.02 -22.04 -6.70
CA MET A 401 3.54 -23.34 -7.15
C MET A 401 2.05 -23.56 -6.89
N SER A 402 1.50 -23.00 -5.80
CA SER A 402 0.08 -23.14 -5.46
C SER A 402 -0.87 -22.40 -6.41
N VAL A 403 -0.40 -21.32 -7.05
CA VAL A 403 -1.23 -20.49 -7.94
C VAL A 403 -0.76 -20.51 -9.40
N LYS A 404 0.24 -21.33 -9.76
CA LYS A 404 0.84 -21.38 -11.12
C LYS A 404 -0.16 -21.68 -12.23
N ASP A 405 -1.23 -22.41 -11.90
CA ASP A 405 -2.26 -22.83 -12.86
C ASP A 405 -3.46 -21.89 -12.91
N GLU A 406 -3.52 -20.86 -12.05
CA GLU A 406 -4.61 -19.88 -12.00
C GLU A 406 -4.25 -18.60 -12.78
N PRO A 407 -4.86 -18.34 -13.96
CA PRO A 407 -4.53 -17.16 -14.78
C PRO A 407 -4.76 -15.83 -14.07
N THR A 408 -5.79 -15.74 -13.23
CA THR A 408 -6.15 -14.53 -12.47
C THR A 408 -5.15 -14.19 -11.36
N LYS A 409 -4.32 -15.15 -10.94
CA LYS A 409 -3.34 -15.00 -9.86
C LYS A 409 -1.89 -15.03 -10.35
N GLN A 410 -1.65 -14.97 -11.66
CA GLN A 410 -0.29 -14.95 -12.21
C GLN A 410 0.59 -13.82 -11.68
N GLY A 411 -0.01 -12.69 -11.28
CA GLY A 411 0.70 -11.60 -10.61
C GLY A 411 1.47 -12.09 -9.37
N ILE A 412 0.91 -13.03 -8.60
CA ILE A 412 1.58 -13.61 -7.42
C ILE A 412 2.81 -14.42 -7.84
N VAL A 413 2.70 -15.22 -8.91
CA VAL A 413 3.85 -15.98 -9.45
C VAL A 413 4.95 -15.02 -9.89
N ARG A 414 4.60 -13.94 -10.59
CA ARG A 414 5.56 -12.89 -10.99
C ARG A 414 6.26 -12.30 -9.76
N MET A 415 5.52 -11.94 -8.71
CA MET A 415 6.11 -11.42 -7.47
C MET A 415 7.05 -12.43 -6.80
N CYS A 416 6.69 -13.70 -6.72
CA CYS A 416 7.56 -14.74 -6.18
C CYS A 416 8.87 -14.86 -6.97
N VAL A 417 8.79 -14.84 -8.30
CA VAL A 417 9.98 -14.89 -9.16
C VAL A 417 10.84 -13.64 -8.98
N LEU A 418 10.25 -12.45 -8.84
CA LEU A 418 10.98 -11.22 -8.56
C LEU A 418 11.73 -11.25 -7.22
N ILE A 419 11.15 -11.85 -6.18
CA ILE A 419 11.83 -12.07 -4.88
C ILE A 419 13.04 -12.98 -5.06
N LEU A 420 12.86 -14.15 -5.67
CA LEU A 420 13.93 -15.11 -5.90
C LEU A 420 15.03 -14.52 -6.79
N GLN A 421 14.65 -13.78 -7.82
CA GLN A 421 15.59 -13.07 -8.69
C GLN A 421 16.40 -12.05 -7.91
N THR A 422 15.77 -11.24 -7.07
CA THR A 422 16.44 -10.24 -6.24
C THR A 422 17.45 -10.87 -5.28
N MET A 423 17.11 -12.01 -4.66
CA MET A 423 18.02 -12.75 -3.79
C MET A 423 19.15 -13.43 -4.58
N SER A 424 18.85 -13.95 -5.78
CA SER A 424 19.82 -14.68 -6.61
C SER A 424 21.01 -13.85 -7.08
N VAL A 425 20.84 -12.53 -7.20
CA VAL A 425 21.91 -11.61 -7.65
C VAL A 425 23.07 -11.55 -6.65
N GLU A 426 22.86 -11.91 -5.39
CA GLU A 426 23.89 -11.87 -4.35
C GLU A 426 24.71 -13.17 -4.34
N PRO A 427 26.05 -13.12 -4.49
CA PRO A 427 26.91 -14.31 -4.54
C PRO A 427 26.70 -15.28 -3.37
N HIS A 428 26.63 -14.74 -2.14
CA HIS A 428 26.45 -15.55 -0.93
C HIS A 428 25.14 -16.32 -0.92
N PHE A 429 24.10 -15.87 -1.63
CA PHE A 429 22.88 -16.64 -1.75
C PHE A 429 23.14 -17.96 -2.48
N GLY A 430 23.90 -17.92 -3.59
CA GLY A 430 24.30 -19.11 -4.34
C GLY A 430 25.06 -20.12 -3.47
N ASP A 431 26.07 -19.67 -2.74
CA ASP A 431 26.87 -20.53 -1.85
C ASP A 431 25.99 -21.24 -0.80
N ARG A 432 25.02 -20.52 -0.24
CA ARG A 432 24.15 -21.01 0.83
C ARG A 432 23.17 -22.06 0.32
N LEU A 433 22.79 -22.03 -0.96
CA LEU A 433 21.90 -23.03 -1.55
C LEU A 433 22.50 -24.44 -1.61
N ASN A 434 23.82 -24.59 -1.45
CA ASN A 434 24.47 -25.90 -1.41
C ASN A 434 24.17 -26.71 -0.13
N LYS A 435 23.55 -26.09 0.89
CA LYS A 435 23.11 -26.78 2.10
C LYS A 435 22.16 -27.92 1.73
N ALA A 436 22.32 -29.08 2.35
CA ALA A 436 21.42 -30.21 2.16
C ALA A 436 19.98 -29.81 2.53
N PHE A 437 19.03 -30.17 1.67
CA PHE A 437 17.63 -29.90 1.93
C PHE A 437 17.08 -30.91 2.94
N VAL A 438 16.46 -30.41 4.01
CA VAL A 438 15.89 -31.23 5.08
C VAL A 438 14.41 -30.89 5.21
N GLY A 439 13.57 -31.89 5.48
CA GLY A 439 12.14 -31.67 5.74
C GLY A 439 11.23 -31.79 4.52
N GLN A 440 11.64 -32.50 3.47
CA GLN A 440 10.80 -32.77 2.30
C GLN A 440 9.44 -33.40 2.66
N GLU A 441 9.42 -34.24 3.70
CA GLU A 441 8.22 -34.96 4.15
C GLU A 441 7.19 -34.05 4.81
N THR A 442 7.63 -32.96 5.44
CA THR A 442 6.74 -32.01 6.15
C THR A 442 6.16 -30.94 5.23
N LEU A 443 6.66 -30.82 3.99
CA LEU A 443 6.14 -29.86 3.02
C LEU A 443 4.71 -30.20 2.57
N PRO A 444 3.90 -29.20 2.18
CA PRO A 444 2.65 -29.43 1.46
C PRO A 444 2.86 -30.20 0.15
N SER A 445 1.86 -30.99 -0.26
CA SER A 445 1.92 -31.84 -1.47
C SER A 445 2.31 -31.08 -2.74
N VAL A 446 1.89 -29.81 -2.87
CA VAL A 446 2.20 -28.92 -3.99
C VAL A 446 3.70 -28.68 -4.18
N LEU A 447 4.50 -28.76 -3.09
CA LEU A 447 5.95 -28.59 -3.12
C LEU A 447 6.73 -29.90 -3.06
N ARG A 448 6.07 -31.04 -2.81
CA ARG A 448 6.76 -32.32 -2.67
C ARG A 448 7.25 -32.81 -4.03
N ILE A 449 8.56 -32.96 -4.12
CA ILE A 449 9.27 -33.68 -5.17
C ILE A 449 9.47 -35.12 -4.67
N GLN A 450 8.99 -36.10 -5.44
CA GLN A 450 9.12 -37.52 -5.10
C GLN A 450 10.59 -37.95 -5.06
N ASN A 451 10.97 -38.71 -4.03
CA ASN A 451 12.32 -39.26 -3.83
C ASN A 451 13.43 -38.20 -3.91
N PHE A 452 13.18 -37.02 -3.36
CA PHE A 452 14.12 -35.90 -3.40
C PHE A 452 15.14 -35.95 -2.26
N HIS A 453 16.43 -35.94 -2.61
CA HIS A 453 17.53 -36.06 -1.66
C HIS A 453 18.66 -35.04 -1.95
N GLY A 454 18.30 -33.85 -2.45
CA GLY A 454 19.26 -32.85 -2.94
C GLY A 454 19.54 -31.69 -1.98
N SER A 455 20.26 -30.70 -2.49
CA SER A 455 20.49 -29.40 -1.84
C SER A 455 19.31 -28.43 -2.06
N TYR A 456 19.34 -27.26 -1.43
CA TYR A 456 18.40 -26.18 -1.76
C TYR A 456 18.58 -25.67 -3.20
N ALA A 457 19.79 -25.78 -3.78
CA ALA A 457 20.02 -25.48 -5.19
C ALA A 457 19.26 -26.46 -6.10
N ASP A 458 19.33 -27.76 -5.79
CA ASP A 458 18.56 -28.80 -6.48
C ASP A 458 17.05 -28.54 -6.41
N PHE A 459 16.57 -28.16 -5.22
CA PHE A 459 15.16 -27.85 -4.99
C PHE A 459 14.71 -26.64 -5.81
N LEU A 460 15.50 -25.56 -5.82
CA LEU A 460 15.23 -24.35 -6.58
C LEU A 460 15.20 -24.62 -8.09
N ILE A 461 16.25 -25.26 -8.64
CA ILE A 461 16.34 -25.56 -10.08
C ILE A 461 15.20 -26.49 -10.53
N THR A 462 14.88 -27.51 -9.72
CA THR A 462 13.76 -28.42 -10.03
C THR A 462 12.41 -27.70 -9.99
N SER A 463 12.23 -26.76 -9.05
CA SER A 463 11.01 -25.95 -8.97
C SER A 463 10.89 -24.98 -10.15
N VAL A 464 11.99 -24.33 -10.56
CA VAL A 464 12.04 -23.50 -11.76
C VAL A 464 11.68 -24.31 -13.01
N HIS A 465 12.26 -25.50 -13.18
CA HIS A 465 11.88 -26.42 -14.26
C HIS A 465 10.38 -26.70 -14.28
N SER A 466 9.80 -27.01 -13.11
CA SER A 466 8.35 -27.29 -13.02
C SER A 466 7.51 -26.09 -13.42
N LEU A 467 7.84 -24.88 -12.97
CA LEU A 467 7.14 -23.65 -13.34
C LEU A 467 7.17 -23.42 -14.85
N MET A 468 8.29 -23.72 -15.51
CA MET A 468 8.45 -23.57 -16.96
C MET A 468 7.68 -24.63 -17.74
N THR A 469 7.80 -25.90 -17.37
CA THR A 469 7.32 -27.03 -18.20
C THR A 469 5.86 -27.42 -17.94
N THR A 470 5.33 -27.19 -16.73
CA THR A 470 3.98 -27.67 -16.36
C THR A 470 2.86 -26.69 -16.65
N THR A 471 3.18 -25.43 -16.98
CA THR A 471 2.18 -24.36 -17.14
C THR A 471 1.71 -24.13 -18.58
N GLY A 472 2.21 -24.92 -19.54
CA GLY A 472 1.76 -24.89 -20.94
C GLY A 472 1.93 -23.51 -21.60
N GLY A 473 3.03 -22.81 -21.32
CA GLY A 473 3.32 -21.49 -21.90
C GLY A 473 2.63 -20.31 -21.21
N ARG A 474 1.73 -20.55 -20.24
CA ARG A 474 1.04 -19.48 -19.50
C ARG A 474 1.99 -18.52 -18.77
N LEU A 475 3.19 -18.97 -18.43
CA LEU A 475 4.22 -18.22 -17.71
C LEU A 475 5.37 -17.78 -18.61
N GLU A 476 5.20 -17.77 -19.93
CA GLU A 476 6.29 -17.45 -20.87
C GLU A 476 6.91 -16.07 -20.62
N SER A 477 6.11 -15.08 -20.22
CA SER A 477 6.59 -13.72 -19.91
C SER A 477 7.60 -13.67 -18.75
N ILE A 478 7.65 -14.70 -17.90
CA ILE A 478 8.59 -14.78 -16.77
C ILE A 478 9.74 -15.77 -16.98
N TYR A 479 9.75 -16.51 -18.10
CA TYR A 479 10.83 -17.44 -18.41
C TYR A 479 12.23 -16.79 -18.41
N PRO A 480 12.43 -15.57 -18.94
CA PRO A 480 13.73 -14.91 -18.85
C PRO A 480 14.19 -14.68 -17.40
N ALA A 481 13.29 -14.29 -16.50
CA ALA A 481 13.61 -14.07 -15.09
C ALA A 481 13.92 -15.39 -14.36
N LEU A 482 13.19 -16.46 -14.67
CA LEU A 482 13.45 -17.80 -14.15
C LEU A 482 14.82 -18.33 -14.59
N LEU A 483 15.19 -18.14 -15.86
CA LEU A 483 16.52 -18.49 -16.37
C LEU A 483 17.62 -17.61 -15.79
N ALA A 484 17.35 -16.33 -15.55
CA ALA A 484 18.30 -15.44 -14.88
C ALA A 484 18.58 -15.90 -13.43
N ILE A 485 17.56 -16.41 -12.70
CA ILE A 485 17.78 -17.01 -11.38
C ILE A 485 18.78 -18.17 -11.47
N ILE A 486 18.57 -19.11 -12.41
CA ILE A 486 19.49 -20.24 -12.61
C ILE A 486 20.89 -19.72 -12.99
N GLY A 487 20.97 -18.75 -13.90
CA GLY A 487 22.23 -18.15 -14.33
C GLY A 487 23.01 -17.46 -13.20
N ASN A 488 22.31 -16.79 -12.28
CA ASN A 488 22.95 -16.12 -11.15
C ASN A 488 23.49 -17.10 -10.11
N VAL A 489 22.78 -18.21 -9.85
CA VAL A 489 23.23 -19.22 -8.85
C VAL A 489 24.19 -20.25 -9.44
N ALA A 490 24.24 -20.38 -10.76
CA ALA A 490 25.02 -21.38 -11.50
C ALA A 490 26.51 -21.46 -11.09
N PRO A 491 27.28 -20.36 -10.99
CA PRO A 491 28.69 -20.42 -10.60
C PRO A 491 28.94 -21.05 -9.22
N TYR A 492 27.95 -20.98 -8.33
CA TYR A 492 28.07 -21.38 -6.92
C TYR A 492 27.51 -22.78 -6.65
N CYS A 493 26.81 -23.38 -7.60
CA CYS A 493 26.17 -24.68 -7.42
C CYS A 493 27.21 -25.81 -7.37
N LYS A 494 27.21 -26.58 -6.27
CA LYS A 494 28.10 -27.73 -6.06
C LYS A 494 27.29 -29.02 -5.93
N ASN A 495 27.85 -30.14 -6.42
CA ASN A 495 27.30 -31.49 -6.25
C ASN A 495 25.82 -31.64 -6.65
N LEU A 496 25.42 -31.02 -7.78
CA LEU A 496 24.05 -31.14 -8.29
C LEU A 496 23.69 -32.61 -8.53
N GLN A 497 22.47 -32.97 -8.14
CA GLN A 497 21.98 -34.33 -8.31
C GLN A 497 21.71 -34.67 -9.77
N ARG A 498 21.86 -35.95 -10.12
CA ARG A 498 21.52 -36.48 -11.46
C ARG A 498 20.12 -36.07 -11.91
N ALA A 499 19.13 -36.11 -11.00
CA ALA A 499 17.77 -35.70 -11.29
C ALA A 499 17.71 -34.23 -11.75
N THR A 500 18.29 -33.31 -10.98
CA THR A 500 18.38 -31.88 -11.30
C THR A 500 19.11 -31.62 -12.61
N SER A 501 20.26 -32.26 -12.82
CA SER A 501 21.01 -32.15 -14.08
C SER A 501 20.20 -32.63 -15.28
N SER A 502 19.37 -33.67 -15.10
CA SER A 502 18.46 -34.16 -16.15
C SER A 502 17.35 -33.14 -16.46
N LYS A 503 16.89 -32.37 -15.47
CA LYS A 503 15.93 -31.27 -15.67
C LYS A 503 16.53 -30.10 -16.44
N LEU A 504 17.78 -29.73 -16.18
CA LEU A 504 18.48 -28.72 -16.97
C LEU A 504 18.64 -29.16 -18.44
N LEU A 505 19.01 -30.42 -18.67
CA LEU A 505 19.08 -31.00 -20.02
C LEU A 505 17.72 -31.04 -20.71
N ASP A 506 16.64 -31.37 -20.00
CA ASP A 506 15.29 -31.33 -20.54
C ASP A 506 14.90 -29.92 -21.02
N LEU A 507 15.19 -28.87 -20.24
CA LEU A 507 14.98 -27.48 -20.69
C LEU A 507 15.80 -27.17 -21.94
N PHE A 508 17.05 -27.63 -22.00
CA PHE A 508 17.91 -27.43 -23.17
C PHE A 508 17.33 -28.09 -24.42
N VAL A 509 16.88 -29.34 -24.32
CA VAL A 509 16.24 -30.07 -25.45
C VAL A 509 14.96 -29.36 -25.91
N GLN A 510 14.13 -28.89 -24.97
CA GLN A 510 12.91 -28.17 -25.31
C GLN A 510 13.20 -26.82 -26.00
N MET A 511 14.14 -26.04 -25.47
CA MET A 511 14.47 -24.70 -26.00
C MET A 511 15.32 -24.71 -27.27
N SER A 512 16.11 -25.76 -27.49
CA SER A 512 16.86 -25.96 -28.73
C SER A 512 16.02 -26.58 -29.84
N SER A 513 14.80 -27.04 -29.53
CA SER A 513 13.90 -27.59 -30.54
C SER A 513 13.55 -26.53 -31.58
N PRO A 514 13.54 -26.86 -32.89
CA PRO A 514 13.16 -25.90 -33.93
C PRO A 514 11.78 -25.29 -33.71
N LYS A 515 10.86 -26.08 -33.13
CA LYS A 515 9.50 -25.66 -32.79
C LYS A 515 9.51 -24.46 -31.84
N PHE A 516 10.29 -24.50 -30.77
CA PHE A 516 10.37 -23.40 -29.81
C PHE A 516 11.26 -22.28 -30.33
N LEU A 517 12.45 -22.61 -30.84
CA LEU A 517 13.47 -21.62 -31.20
C LEU A 517 13.02 -20.67 -32.32
N LEU A 518 12.26 -21.19 -33.29
CA LEU A 518 11.76 -20.43 -34.44
C LEU A 518 10.37 -19.82 -34.22
N GLU A 519 9.73 -20.06 -33.06
CA GLU A 519 8.39 -19.53 -32.77
C GLU A 519 8.41 -18.01 -32.59
N LYS A 520 9.45 -17.46 -31.94
CA LYS A 520 9.61 -16.03 -31.70
C LYS A 520 11.07 -15.63 -31.86
N GLU A 521 11.29 -14.44 -32.42
CA GLU A 521 12.63 -13.88 -32.62
C GLU A 521 13.43 -13.79 -31.32
N THR A 522 12.77 -13.59 -30.17
CA THR A 522 13.46 -13.48 -28.87
C THR A 522 13.85 -14.82 -28.25
N ASN A 523 13.37 -15.96 -28.75
CA ASN A 523 13.54 -17.26 -28.08
C ASN A 523 15.01 -17.73 -28.05
N HIS A 524 15.84 -17.30 -29.00
CA HIS A 524 17.28 -17.57 -28.97
C HIS A 524 17.96 -17.00 -27.72
N THR A 525 17.45 -15.90 -27.15
CA THR A 525 18.03 -15.29 -25.94
C THR A 525 17.84 -16.19 -24.73
N MET A 526 16.70 -16.88 -24.63
CA MET A 526 16.43 -17.83 -23.55
C MET A 526 17.39 -19.03 -23.61
N LEU A 527 17.60 -19.58 -24.81
CA LEU A 527 18.57 -20.66 -25.01
C LEU A 527 19.99 -20.22 -24.65
N GLN A 528 20.38 -19.01 -25.03
CA GLN A 528 21.68 -18.44 -24.65
C GLN A 528 21.84 -18.29 -23.14
N LEU A 529 20.81 -17.82 -22.42
CA LEU A 529 20.83 -17.70 -20.96
C LEU A 529 21.01 -19.07 -20.30
N LEU A 530 20.28 -20.08 -20.75
CA LEU A 530 20.40 -21.44 -20.22
C LEU A 530 21.78 -22.04 -20.49
N LEU A 531 22.31 -21.90 -21.71
CA LEU A 531 23.64 -22.39 -22.06
C LEU A 531 24.74 -21.70 -21.24
N ARG A 532 24.65 -20.39 -21.03
CA ARG A 532 25.58 -19.66 -20.15
C ARG A 532 25.51 -20.18 -18.71
N ALA A 533 24.33 -20.46 -18.19
CA ALA A 533 24.18 -21.02 -16.86
C ALA A 533 24.81 -22.43 -16.76
N MET A 534 24.56 -23.30 -17.75
CA MET A 534 25.16 -24.64 -17.79
C MET A 534 26.70 -24.56 -17.89
N ASN A 535 27.22 -23.66 -18.73
CA ASN A 535 28.66 -23.47 -18.86
C ASN A 535 29.28 -22.95 -17.56
N ALA A 536 28.63 -21.98 -16.89
CA ALA A 536 29.09 -21.44 -15.63
C ALA A 536 29.15 -22.50 -14.50
N ILE A 537 28.18 -23.42 -14.44
CA ILE A 537 28.21 -24.57 -13.52
C ILE A 537 29.45 -25.43 -13.79
N LEU A 538 29.75 -25.72 -15.05
CA LEU A 538 30.87 -26.57 -15.43
C LEU A 538 32.21 -25.88 -15.18
N GLU A 539 32.37 -24.63 -15.60
CA GLU A 539 33.62 -23.87 -15.48
C GLU A 539 34.05 -23.66 -14.03
N HIS A 540 33.12 -23.26 -13.16
CA HIS A 540 33.44 -22.93 -11.76
C HIS A 540 33.63 -24.16 -10.87
N GLN A 541 33.21 -25.34 -11.33
CA GLN A 541 33.40 -26.62 -10.62
C GLN A 541 34.46 -27.50 -11.30
N PHE A 542 35.13 -27.02 -12.36
CA PHE A 542 36.14 -27.78 -13.08
C PHE A 542 37.41 -28.01 -12.25
N GLU A 543 37.83 -27.03 -11.44
CA GLU A 543 39.01 -27.17 -10.57
C GLU A 543 38.73 -28.04 -9.33
N ASP A 544 37.51 -27.98 -8.77
CA ASP A 544 37.10 -28.80 -7.62
C ASP A 544 36.88 -30.29 -8.01
N ALA A 545 36.66 -30.60 -9.30
CA ALA A 545 36.46 -31.97 -9.78
C ALA A 545 37.76 -32.76 -10.05
N GLY A 546 38.93 -32.09 -9.97
CA GLY A 546 40.24 -32.68 -10.22
C GLY A 546 41.05 -33.05 -8.98
N ALA A 547 40.51 -32.88 -7.77
CA ALA A 547 41.18 -33.15 -6.49
C ALA A 547 40.63 -34.37 -5.76
#